data_AF-A0A5B2VEC9-F1
#
_entry.id   AF-A0A5B2VEC9-F1
#
_cell.length_a   1.000
_cell.length_b   1.000
_cell.length_c   1.000
_cell.angle_alpha   90.00
_cell.angle_beta   90.00
_cell.angle_gamma   90.00
#
_symmetry.space_group_name_H-M   'P 1'
#
loop_
_entity.id
_entity.type
_entity.pdbx_description
1 polymer ?
#
loop_
_entity_poly.entity_id
_entity_poly.type
_entity_poly.pdbx_seq_one_letter_code
_entity_poly.pdbx_strand_id
1 'polypeptide(L)'
;RAEEAADFDGTRIVGGSAANAGAHPHLAGLVIALTNGRTSICGASLLTNTRSVTAAHCWRTRNAQARQFTLAFGTANIFSGGTRVTTSSVHLHGSYNM
;
A
#
# COMPACT_ATOMS: atom_id res chain seq x y z
N ARG A 1 -4.12 -15.57 -20.25
CA ARG A 1 -3.82 -16.99 -19.98
C ARG A 1 -3.45 -17.06 -18.51
N ALA A 2 -4.44 -17.33 -17.66
CA ALA A 2 -4.23 -17.76 -16.28
C ALA A 2 -3.80 -19.24 -16.31
N GLU A 3 -3.35 -19.77 -15.18
CA GLU A 3 -3.00 -21.18 -14.97
C GLU A 3 -1.62 -21.62 -15.51
N GLU A 4 -0.54 -21.09 -14.92
CA GLU A 4 0.70 -21.89 -14.78
C GLU A 4 1.14 -21.81 -13.32
N ALA A 5 0.36 -22.46 -12.46
CA ALA A 5 0.86 -22.87 -11.15
C ALA A 5 1.83 -24.02 -11.43
N ALA A 6 3.11 -23.68 -11.55
CA ALA A 6 4.19 -24.65 -11.57
C ALA A 6 4.07 -25.53 -10.31
N ASP A 7 4.05 -26.83 -10.56
CA ASP A 7 4.11 -27.95 -9.64
C ASP A 7 4.81 -27.62 -8.31
N PHE A 8 4.03 -27.50 -7.23
CA PHE A 8 4.53 -27.15 -5.90
C PHE A 8 5.08 -28.41 -5.22
N ASP A 9 6.39 -28.65 -5.36
CA ASP A 9 7.16 -29.76 -4.75
C ASP A 9 7.38 -29.61 -3.21
N GLY A 10 6.41 -29.02 -2.48
CA GLY A 10 6.44 -29.00 -1.02
C GLY A 10 7.56 -28.17 -0.35
N THR A 11 8.41 -27.47 -1.10
CA THR A 11 9.38 -26.53 -0.54
C THR A 11 8.70 -25.20 -0.21
N ARG A 12 8.78 -24.76 1.06
CA ARG A 12 8.24 -23.45 1.47
C ARG A 12 9.04 -22.33 0.78
N ILE A 13 8.35 -21.33 0.24
CA ILE A 13 8.96 -20.05 -0.17
C ILE A 13 9.79 -19.51 1.00
N VAL A 14 11.13 -19.51 0.88
CA VAL A 14 12.07 -18.96 1.87
C VAL A 14 13.06 -18.05 1.15
N GLY A 15 13.35 -16.87 1.73
CA GLY A 15 14.35 -15.95 1.20
C GLY A 15 13.82 -14.91 0.22
N GLY A 16 13.21 -13.84 0.75
CA GLY A 16 12.99 -12.62 -0.03
C GLY A 16 14.32 -11.92 -0.35
N SER A 17 14.38 -11.21 -1.47
CA SER A 17 15.48 -10.30 -1.82
C SER A 17 14.93 -8.88 -2.00
N ALA A 18 15.81 -7.88 -1.88
CA ALA A 18 15.42 -6.49 -2.10
C ALA A 18 14.94 -6.30 -3.54
N ALA A 19 13.72 -5.79 -3.71
CA ALA A 19 13.21 -5.45 -5.02
C ALA A 19 13.89 -4.18 -5.54
N ASN A 20 14.26 -4.18 -6.82
CA ASN A 20 14.71 -2.96 -7.49
C ASN A 20 13.58 -1.93 -7.55
N ALA A 21 13.92 -0.65 -7.52
CA ALA A 21 12.94 0.43 -7.67
C ALA A 21 12.19 0.27 -9.00
N GLY A 22 10.86 0.28 -8.95
CA GLY A 22 10.00 0.12 -10.13
C GLY A 22 9.77 -1.32 -10.60
N ALA A 23 10.37 -2.34 -9.96
CA ALA A 23 10.15 -3.75 -10.32
C ALA A 23 8.66 -4.17 -10.21
N HIS A 24 7.92 -3.54 -9.29
CA HIS A 24 6.48 -3.71 -9.12
C HIS A 24 5.79 -2.35 -9.29
N PRO A 25 5.48 -1.92 -10.52
CA PRO A 25 4.99 -0.57 -10.79
C PRO A 25 3.61 -0.29 -10.18
N HIS A 26 2.84 -1.34 -9.90
CA HIS A 26 1.55 -1.24 -9.21
C HIS A 26 1.70 -1.09 -7.69
N LEU A 27 2.86 -1.41 -7.11
CA LEU A 27 3.07 -1.34 -5.66
C LEU A 27 3.35 0.11 -5.22
N ALA A 28 2.70 0.53 -4.15
CA ALA A 28 2.92 1.84 -3.54
C ALA A 28 3.17 1.70 -2.03
N GLY A 29 4.11 2.49 -1.52
CA GLY A 29 4.18 2.80 -0.10
C GLY A 29 3.16 3.86 0.27
N LEU A 30 2.46 3.69 1.40
CA LEU A 30 1.49 4.65 1.90
C LEU A 30 2.00 5.27 3.18
N VAL A 31 2.34 6.56 3.15
CA VAL A 31 2.64 7.35 4.35
C VAL A 31 1.35 8.01 4.82
N ILE A 32 1.03 7.85 6.10
CA ILE A 32 -0.24 8.24 6.68
C ILE A 32 0.01 9.30 7.74
N ALA A 33 -0.51 10.51 7.52
CA ALA A 33 -0.58 11.52 8.57
C ALA A 33 -1.82 11.26 9.43
N LEU A 34 -1.64 10.94 10.70
CA LEU A 34 -2.74 10.72 11.64
C LEU A 34 -3.24 12.06 12.22
N THR A 35 -4.49 12.08 12.67
CA THR A 35 -5.11 13.27 13.26
C THR A 35 -4.44 13.74 14.55
N ASN A 36 -3.78 12.83 15.28
CA ASN A 36 -3.02 13.13 16.50
C ASN A 36 -1.57 13.59 16.24
N GLY A 37 -1.23 13.94 14.99
CA GLY A 37 0.10 14.43 14.61
C GLY A 37 1.16 13.34 14.43
N ARG A 38 0.83 12.07 14.67
CA ARG A 38 1.74 10.93 14.43
C ARG A 38 1.71 10.49 12.96
N THR A 39 2.72 9.72 12.57
CA THR A 39 2.81 9.09 11.25
C THR A 39 2.62 7.59 11.37
N SER A 40 1.86 7.00 10.44
CA SER A 40 1.75 5.56 10.23
C SER A 40 2.12 5.20 8.79
N ILE A 41 2.28 3.90 8.54
CA ILE A 41 2.65 3.35 7.23
C ILE A 41 1.74 2.17 6.88
N CYS A 42 1.39 2.09 5.60
CA CYS A 42 0.78 0.92 4.97
C CYS A 42 1.36 0.71 3.56
N GLY A 43 0.85 -0.30 2.85
CA GLY A 43 0.97 -0.43 1.40
C GLY A 43 -0.31 -0.05 0.67
N ALA A 44 -0.21 0.17 -0.64
CA ALA A 44 -1.35 0.28 -1.54
C ALA A 44 -0.99 -0.31 -2.91
N SER A 45 -2.00 -0.57 -3.74
CA SER A 45 -1.84 -0.99 -5.12
C SER A 45 -2.55 -0.04 -6.08
N LEU A 46 -1.84 0.39 -7.12
CA LEU A 46 -2.41 1.21 -8.20
C LEU A 46 -3.36 0.34 -9.04
N LEU A 47 -4.62 0.75 -9.13
CA LEU A 47 -5.62 0.07 -9.98
C LEU A 47 -5.79 0.79 -11.33
N THR A 48 -5.75 2.11 -11.29
CA THR A 48 -5.84 2.99 -12.46
C THR A 48 -4.95 4.20 -12.22
N ASN A 49 -4.74 5.03 -13.24
CA ASN A 49 -3.92 6.25 -13.14
C ASN A 49 -4.41 7.25 -12.07
N THR A 50 -5.63 7.09 -11.55
CA THR A 50 -6.24 8.01 -10.56
C THR A 50 -6.80 7.30 -9.32
N ARG A 51 -6.69 5.96 -9.22
CA ARG A 51 -7.24 5.19 -8.10
C ARG A 51 -6.25 4.13 -7.63
N SER A 52 -6.05 4.08 -6.33
CA SER A 52 -5.32 3.02 -5.64
C SER A 52 -6.20 2.37 -4.59
N VAL A 53 -5.93 1.10 -4.30
CA VAL A 53 -6.60 0.32 -3.26
C VAL A 53 -5.66 0.03 -2.10
N THR A 54 -6.20 0.05 -0.88
CA THR A 54 -5.49 -0.31 0.35
C THR A 54 -6.49 -0.89 1.35
N ALA A 55 -6.01 -1.37 2.50
CA ALA A 55 -6.88 -1.88 3.55
C ALA A 55 -7.60 -0.73 4.28
N ALA A 56 -8.87 -0.96 4.65
CA ALA A 56 -9.68 0.03 5.36
C ALA A 56 -9.05 0.49 6.69
N HIS A 57 -8.37 -0.41 7.40
CA HIS A 57 -7.71 -0.10 8.67
C HIS A 57 -6.54 0.90 8.55
N CYS A 58 -5.99 1.08 7.33
CA CYS A 58 -4.98 2.10 7.07
C CYS A 58 -5.56 3.52 7.13
N TRP A 59 -6.87 3.66 6.88
CA TRP A 59 -7.57 4.94 7.05
C TRP A 59 -8.07 5.13 8.49
N ARG A 60 -8.62 4.08 9.09
CA ARG A 60 -9.26 4.19 10.40
C ARG A 60 -9.26 2.86 11.14
N THR A 61 -8.86 2.89 12.41
CA THR A 61 -9.04 1.81 13.39
C THR A 61 -9.85 2.35 14.57
N ARG A 62 -10.10 1.51 15.60
CA ARG A 62 -10.74 1.95 16.85
C ARG A 62 -10.00 3.10 17.55
N ASN A 63 -8.68 3.18 17.40
CA ASN A 63 -7.81 4.07 18.18
C ASN A 63 -7.04 5.08 17.31
N ALA A 64 -7.16 5.03 15.99
CA ALA A 64 -6.41 5.88 15.07
C ALA A 64 -7.25 6.28 13.87
N GLN A 65 -7.13 7.54 13.47
CA GLN A 65 -7.77 8.11 12.29
C GLN A 65 -6.71 8.80 11.44
N ALA A 66 -6.66 8.47 10.15
CA ALA A 66 -5.86 9.16 9.16
C ALA A 66 -6.52 10.50 8.80
N ARG A 67 -5.69 11.53 8.63
CA ARG A 67 -6.05 12.84 8.12
C ARG A 67 -5.74 12.95 6.63
N GLN A 68 -4.63 12.36 6.20
CA GLN A 68 -4.12 12.48 4.84
C GLN A 68 -3.21 11.30 4.51
N PHE A 69 -3.24 10.89 3.25
CA PHE A 69 -2.36 9.88 2.68
C PHE A 69 -1.37 10.52 1.70
N THR A 70 -0.14 10.02 1.69
CA THR A 70 0.85 10.25 0.65
C THR A 70 1.25 8.90 0.08
N LEU A 71 0.85 8.64 -1.17
CA LEU A 71 1.24 7.45 -1.92
C LEU A 71 2.61 7.69 -2.56
N ALA A 72 3.51 6.73 -2.44
CA ALA A 72 4.85 6.75 -3.00
C ALA A 72 5.01 5.58 -3.98
N PHE A 73 5.13 5.89 -5.27
CA PHE A 73 5.27 4.90 -6.35
C PHE A 73 6.69 4.87 -6.92
N GLY A 74 7.10 3.72 -7.44
CA GLY A 74 8.36 3.57 -8.17
C GLY A 74 9.62 3.79 -7.33
N THR A 75 9.53 3.60 -6.01
CA THR A 75 10.64 3.77 -5.06
C THR A 75 10.74 2.55 -4.15
N ALA A 76 11.97 2.22 -3.74
CA ALA A 76 12.24 1.26 -2.67
C ALA A 76 12.28 1.94 -1.28
N ASN A 77 12.20 3.28 -1.23
CA ASN A 77 12.26 4.07 0.01
C ASN A 77 10.91 4.75 0.26
N ILE A 78 10.29 4.49 1.41
CA ILE A 78 8.94 5.00 1.68
C ILE A 78 8.90 6.50 2.01
N PHE A 79 9.95 7.02 2.65
CA PHE A 79 10.03 8.41 3.09
C PHE A 79 10.70 9.36 2.09
N SER A 80 11.26 8.85 0.99
CA SER A 80 11.99 9.66 0.01
C SER A 80 11.92 9.06 -1.40
N GLY A 81 12.13 9.91 -2.40
CA GLY A 81 12.10 9.51 -3.81
C GLY A 81 10.72 9.08 -4.31
N GLY A 82 10.72 8.51 -5.52
CA GLY A 82 9.52 8.06 -6.21
C GLY A 82 8.59 9.19 -6.66
N THR A 83 7.49 8.81 -7.28
CA THR A 83 6.38 9.74 -7.54
C THR A 83 5.49 9.78 -6.32
N ARG A 84 5.28 10.98 -5.75
CA ARG A 84 4.51 11.16 -4.53
C ARG A 84 3.19 11.87 -4.80
N VAL A 85 2.09 11.23 -4.43
CA VAL A 85 0.74 11.77 -4.61
C VAL A 85 0.04 11.86 -3.27
N THR A 86 -0.36 13.06 -2.89
CA THR A 86 -1.06 13.30 -1.63
C THR A 86 -2.57 13.35 -1.86
N THR A 87 -3.36 12.69 -1.00
CA THR A 87 -4.82 12.69 -1.10
C THR A 87 -5.48 12.57 0.28
N SER A 88 -6.67 13.14 0.41
CA SER A 88 -7.62 12.90 1.50
C SER A 88 -8.94 12.29 1.00
N SER A 89 -9.06 12.03 -0.31
CA SER A 89 -10.21 11.37 -0.91
C SER A 89 -10.10 9.86 -0.69
N VAL A 90 -10.79 9.36 0.34
CA VAL A 90 -10.78 7.95 0.72
C VAL A 90 -12.21 7.42 0.79
N HIS A 91 -12.48 6.37 0.01
CA HIS A 91 -13.74 5.65 0.04
C HIS A 91 -13.57 4.39 0.88
N LEU A 92 -14.08 4.42 2.10
CA LEU A 92 -14.09 3.27 3.00
C LEU A 92 -15.22 2.32 2.61
N HIS A 93 -14.98 1.01 2.70
CA HIS A 93 -16.04 0.04 2.45
C HIS A 93 -17.17 0.19 3.49
N GLY A 94 -18.43 0.25 3.04
CA GLY A 94 -19.58 0.57 3.91
C GLY A 94 -19.83 -0.45 5.02
N SER A 95 -19.40 -1.70 4.84
CA SER A 95 -19.49 -2.75 5.86
C SER A 95 -18.20 -2.97 6.67
N TYR A 96 -17.20 -2.10 6.53
CA TYR A 96 -15.98 -2.23 7.32
C TYR A 96 -16.29 -2.07 8.81
N ASN A 97 -16.03 -3.13 9.57
CA ASN A 97 -16.15 -3.18 11.02
C ASN A 97 -14.77 -2.96 11.67
N MET A 98 -14.73 -2.11 12.69
CA MET A 98 -13.50 -1.75 13.41
C MET A 98 -13.27 -2.62 14.62
#